data_AF-A0A1C6S0M7-F1
#
_entry.id   AF-A0A1C6S0M7-F1
#
_cell.length_a   1.000
_cell.length_b   1.000
_cell.length_c   1.000
_cell.angle_alpha   90.00
_cell.angle_beta   90.00
_cell.angle_gamma   90.00
#
_symmetry.space_group_name_H-M   'P 1'
#
loop_
_entity.id
_entity.type
_entity.pdbx_description
1 polymer ?
#
loop_
_entity_poly.entity_id
_entity_poly.type
_entity_poly.pdbx_seq_one_letter_code
_entity_poly.pdbx_strand_id
1 'polypeptide(L)'
;MRTLHTAPMLRRTRTHHDPTGPSPAVPDRAVPAASDRAVPAASDRAVPAAPDRVAVSAGAAVADPVPDGAVLVDGDRIVAVGPLADLLSAYPRARVRRWPGVLGPALVHDGPLPPAPTPRERVHALFRRGVAAVPAAHLADPELRAAAARNHVAVTADPPELVVGGRADLAVFTADGTCVATVVAGRLLHRRT
;
A
#
# COMPACT_ATOMS: atom_id res chain seq x y z
N MET A 1 21.46 11.91 0.45
CA MET A 1 22.02 11.20 -0.73
C MET A 1 20.85 10.69 -1.53
N ARG A 2 20.69 11.16 -2.77
CA ARG A 2 19.50 10.92 -3.58
C ARG A 2 19.55 9.55 -4.24
N THR A 3 18.46 8.80 -4.15
CA THR A 3 18.33 7.47 -4.76
C THR A 3 17.10 7.42 -5.66
N LEU A 4 17.28 7.00 -6.91
CA LEU A 4 16.20 6.70 -7.85
C LEU A 4 15.87 5.22 -7.75
N HIS A 5 14.63 4.90 -7.38
CA HIS A 5 14.08 3.55 -7.47
C HIS A 5 13.25 3.48 -8.75
N THR A 6 13.54 2.52 -9.62
CA THR A 6 12.83 2.38 -10.90
C THR A 6 12.43 0.94 -11.17
N ALA A 7 11.18 0.81 -11.59
CA ALA A 7 10.51 -0.38 -12.09
C ALA A 7 9.23 0.10 -12.79
N PRO A 8 8.64 -0.68 -13.72
CA PRO A 8 7.32 -0.38 -14.27
C PRO A 8 6.30 0.02 -13.18
N MET A 9 5.40 0.97 -13.42
CA MET A 9 4.30 1.34 -12.51
C MET A 9 2.95 1.07 -13.21
N LEU A 10 1.96 0.49 -12.51
CA LEU A 10 0.66 0.09 -13.12
C LEU A 10 -0.30 1.27 -13.34
N ARG A 11 -0.95 1.35 -14.54
CA ARG A 11 -2.14 2.20 -14.81
C ARG A 11 -3.36 1.60 -14.13
N ARG A 12 -4.19 2.41 -13.49
CA ARG A 12 -5.62 2.08 -13.38
C ARG A 12 -6.38 2.81 -14.48
N THR A 13 -6.91 2.07 -15.44
CA THR A 13 -7.84 2.61 -16.43
C THR A 13 -9.19 2.88 -15.77
N ARG A 14 -9.66 4.13 -15.80
CA ARG A 14 -11.07 4.44 -15.58
C ARG A 14 -11.55 5.14 -16.85
N THR A 15 -12.39 4.47 -17.61
CA THR A 15 -13.12 5.06 -18.72
C THR A 15 -13.95 6.22 -18.18
N HIS A 16 -13.56 7.44 -18.55
CA HIS A 16 -14.34 8.65 -18.30
C HIS A 16 -15.55 8.60 -19.22
N HIS A 17 -16.73 8.29 -18.65
CA HIS A 17 -17.99 8.62 -19.28
C HIS A 17 -18.41 9.97 -18.73
N ASP A 18 -18.08 11.04 -19.46
CA ASP A 18 -18.84 12.29 -19.36
C ASP A 18 -20.13 12.09 -20.17
N PRO A 19 -21.27 12.46 -19.59
CA PRO A 19 -21.98 13.53 -20.27
C PRO A 19 -22.52 14.56 -19.29
N THR A 20 -22.01 15.77 -19.41
CA THR A 20 -22.73 16.98 -19.05
C THR A 20 -23.96 17.08 -19.97
N GLY A 21 -25.15 16.96 -19.39
CA GLY A 21 -26.44 17.17 -20.04
C GLY A 21 -27.57 17.16 -19.00
N PRO A 22 -28.60 18.02 -19.14
CA PRO A 22 -29.20 18.73 -18.02
C PRO A 22 -30.24 17.92 -17.22
N SER A 23 -30.43 18.35 -15.97
CA SER A 23 -31.53 17.95 -15.08
C SER A 23 -32.90 18.17 -15.74
N PRO A 24 -33.86 17.25 -15.51
CA PRO A 24 -35.25 17.66 -15.35
C PRO A 24 -35.92 17.07 -14.11
N ALA A 25 -36.66 17.97 -13.46
CA ALA A 25 -37.96 17.81 -12.80
C ALA A 25 -38.26 16.54 -11.96
N VAL A 26 -38.45 16.81 -10.67
CA VAL A 26 -39.25 16.02 -9.71
C VAL A 26 -40.67 15.79 -10.26
N PRO A 27 -41.30 14.64 -9.95
CA PRO A 27 -42.56 14.76 -9.23
C PRO A 27 -42.69 13.83 -8.03
N ASP A 28 -43.54 14.34 -7.15
CA ASP A 28 -44.07 13.84 -5.90
C ASP A 28 -44.77 12.47 -6.01
N ARG A 29 -44.64 11.66 -4.93
CA ARG A 29 -45.75 11.01 -4.19
C ARG A 29 -45.60 9.50 -3.89
N ALA A 30 -45.94 9.21 -2.63
CA ALA A 30 -46.57 8.01 -2.05
C ALA A 30 -45.70 6.86 -1.49
N VAL A 31 -45.72 6.77 -0.15
CA VAL A 31 -45.57 5.58 0.72
C VAL A 31 -46.89 4.79 0.72
N PRO A 32 -46.90 3.44 0.77
CA PRO A 32 -47.19 2.69 2.01
C PRO A 32 -46.35 1.38 2.15
N ALA A 33 -45.79 1.04 3.32
CA ALA A 33 -46.35 0.36 4.50
C ALA A 33 -46.09 -1.17 4.55
N ALA A 34 -45.51 -1.58 5.69
CA ALA A 34 -45.64 -2.85 6.44
C ALA A 34 -45.39 -4.21 5.75
N SER A 35 -44.43 -4.98 6.29
CA SER A 35 -44.78 -6.06 7.22
C SER A 35 -43.58 -6.76 7.87
N ASP A 36 -43.86 -7.15 9.10
CA ASP A 36 -43.10 -7.90 10.09
C ASP A 36 -42.95 -9.38 9.72
N ARG A 37 -41.79 -9.99 10.02
CA ARG A 37 -41.70 -11.39 10.50
C ARG A 37 -40.27 -11.82 10.89
N ALA A 38 -40.13 -12.03 12.20
CA ALA A 38 -39.64 -13.24 12.89
C ALA A 38 -38.25 -13.83 12.58
N VAL A 39 -37.45 -13.89 13.66
CA VAL A 39 -36.30 -14.76 13.92
C VAL A 39 -36.76 -16.23 14.05
N PRO A 40 -35.92 -17.23 13.72
CA PRO A 40 -35.44 -18.08 14.82
C PRO A 40 -33.97 -18.53 14.69
N ALA A 41 -33.40 -18.87 15.84
CA ALA A 41 -32.09 -19.49 16.01
C ALA A 41 -32.10 -21.01 15.70
N ALA A 42 -30.97 -21.54 15.21
CA ALA A 42 -30.45 -22.88 15.56
C ALA A 42 -29.05 -23.11 14.96
N SER A 43 -28.13 -23.62 15.79
CA SER A 43 -26.81 -24.18 15.43
C SER A 43 -26.90 -25.45 14.58
N ASP A 44 -25.94 -25.71 13.69
CA ASP A 44 -24.94 -26.79 13.84
C ASP A 44 -23.88 -26.75 12.70
N ARG A 45 -22.66 -27.16 13.05
CA ARG A 45 -21.50 -27.58 12.22
C ARG A 45 -21.41 -27.19 10.74
N ALA A 46 -20.27 -26.57 10.39
CA ALA A 46 -19.18 -27.26 9.68
C ALA A 46 -17.96 -26.32 9.49
N VAL A 47 -16.80 -26.77 9.95
CA VAL A 47 -15.50 -26.23 9.56
C VAL A 47 -15.19 -26.71 8.15
N PRO A 48 -14.77 -25.82 7.25
CA PRO A 48 -13.63 -26.16 6.41
C PRO A 48 -12.53 -25.10 6.51
N ALA A 49 -11.33 -25.58 6.85
CA ALA A 49 -10.09 -24.85 6.73
C ALA A 49 -9.77 -24.56 5.24
N ALA A 50 -9.48 -23.31 4.92
CA ALA A 50 -8.78 -22.87 3.70
C ALA A 50 -8.21 -21.46 3.94
N PRO A 51 -7.11 -21.07 3.25
CA PRO A 51 -6.04 -20.29 3.85
C PRO A 51 -6.37 -18.82 4.04
N ASP A 52 -5.77 -18.29 5.10
CA ASP A 52 -5.67 -16.91 5.54
C ASP A 52 -5.23 -15.96 4.42
N ARG A 53 -6.17 -15.57 3.55
CA ARG A 53 -6.02 -14.45 2.63
C ARG A 53 -6.29 -13.18 3.43
N VAL A 54 -5.28 -12.74 4.17
CA VAL A 54 -5.25 -11.39 4.77
C VAL A 54 -5.56 -10.40 3.66
N ALA A 55 -6.69 -9.69 3.80
CA ALA A 55 -7.14 -8.69 2.86
C ALA A 55 -6.17 -7.51 2.90
N VAL A 56 -5.25 -7.47 1.94
CA VAL A 56 -4.37 -6.33 1.71
C VAL A 56 -5.18 -5.26 0.98
N SER A 57 -5.68 -4.27 1.71
CA SER A 57 -6.40 -3.14 1.14
C SER A 57 -5.43 -2.13 0.52
N ALA A 58 -5.30 -2.15 -0.81
CA ALA A 58 -4.66 -1.10 -1.59
C ALA A 58 -5.61 0.11 -1.72
N GLY A 59 -5.63 0.97 -0.70
CA GLY A 59 -6.33 2.26 -0.74
C GLY A 59 -5.66 3.24 -1.71
N ALA A 60 -6.47 4.06 -2.38
CA ALA A 60 -6.19 4.66 -3.67
C ALA A 60 -5.96 6.18 -3.59
N ALA A 61 -4.86 6.64 -4.19
CA ALA A 61 -4.75 7.92 -4.90
C ALA A 61 -4.04 7.68 -6.23
N VAL A 62 -4.65 8.16 -7.32
CA VAL A 62 -4.35 7.77 -8.71
C VAL A 62 -3.56 8.88 -9.39
N ALA A 63 -2.28 8.62 -9.71
CA ALA A 63 -1.48 9.41 -10.66
C ALA A 63 -1.14 8.51 -11.86
N ASP A 64 -1.06 9.09 -13.07
CA ASP A 64 -0.81 8.35 -14.30
C ASP A 64 0.49 7.52 -14.22
N PRO A 65 0.48 6.25 -14.66
CA PRO A 65 1.67 5.43 -14.69
C PRO A 65 2.63 5.90 -15.77
N VAL A 66 3.88 5.72 -15.44
CA VAL A 66 4.96 5.97 -16.35
C VAL A 66 5.56 4.60 -16.71
N PRO A 67 5.61 4.23 -18.01
CA PRO A 67 6.16 2.96 -18.47
C PRO A 67 7.59 2.69 -17.99
N ASP A 68 8.32 3.74 -17.62
CA ASP A 68 9.61 3.71 -16.92
C ASP A 68 9.56 4.56 -15.65
N GLY A 69 8.55 4.34 -14.82
CA GLY A 69 8.33 5.08 -13.59
C GLY A 69 9.53 5.00 -12.65
N ALA A 70 9.86 6.14 -12.07
CA ALA A 70 10.89 6.26 -11.09
C ALA A 70 10.44 7.17 -9.95
N VAL A 71 10.84 6.79 -8.74
CA VAL A 71 10.65 7.57 -7.52
C VAL A 71 12.02 8.03 -7.05
N LEU A 72 12.21 9.35 -7.00
CA LEU A 72 13.39 9.97 -6.43
C LEU A 72 13.18 10.17 -4.94
N VAL A 73 14.06 9.57 -4.14
CA VAL A 73 14.07 9.68 -2.69
C VAL A 73 15.28 10.48 -2.23
N ASP A 74 15.06 11.43 -1.32
CA ASP A 74 16.13 12.10 -0.56
C ASP A 74 15.78 12.08 0.93
N GLY A 75 16.67 11.50 1.74
CA GLY A 75 16.38 11.24 3.14
C GLY A 75 15.17 10.32 3.29
N ASP A 76 14.14 10.79 3.99
CA ASP A 76 12.87 10.09 4.21
C ASP A 76 11.72 10.56 3.30
N ARG A 77 12.01 11.41 2.31
CA ARG A 77 11.00 12.05 1.45
C ARG A 77 11.12 11.69 -0.02
N ILE A 78 9.96 11.69 -0.66
CA ILE A 78 9.81 11.63 -2.11
C ILE A 78 10.03 13.04 -2.66
N VAL A 79 11.04 13.22 -3.50
CA VAL A 79 11.39 14.51 -4.10
C VAL A 79 10.79 14.66 -5.50
N ALA A 80 10.63 13.54 -6.22
CA ALA A 80 10.02 13.54 -7.53
C ALA A 80 9.48 12.14 -7.86
N VAL A 81 8.40 12.11 -8.65
CA VAL A 81 7.84 10.90 -9.25
C VAL A 81 7.62 11.19 -10.72
N GLY A 82 8.04 10.31 -11.61
CA GLY A 82 7.92 10.53 -13.05
C GLY A 82 8.77 9.58 -13.88
N PRO A 83 8.96 9.90 -15.17
CA PRO A 83 9.81 9.10 -16.06
C PRO A 83 11.26 9.06 -15.61
N LEU A 84 11.85 7.88 -15.67
CA LEU A 84 13.26 7.68 -15.33
C LEU A 84 14.17 8.61 -16.14
N ALA A 85 13.93 8.77 -17.45
CA ALA A 85 14.71 9.64 -18.32
C ALA A 85 14.71 11.10 -17.83
N ASP A 86 13.53 11.64 -17.52
CA ASP A 86 13.37 13.01 -17.04
C ASP A 86 14.09 13.20 -15.69
N LEU A 87 13.93 12.24 -14.77
CA LEU A 87 14.58 12.30 -13.47
C LEU A 87 16.11 12.12 -13.55
N LEU A 88 16.62 11.32 -14.48
CA LEU A 88 18.06 11.21 -14.71
C LEU A 88 18.65 12.49 -15.29
N SER A 89 17.92 13.16 -16.18
CA SER A 89 18.31 14.46 -16.74
C SER A 89 18.37 15.53 -15.65
N ALA A 90 17.33 15.62 -14.81
CA ALA A 90 17.25 16.59 -13.72
C ALA A 90 18.20 16.28 -12.54
N TYR A 91 18.49 15.00 -12.29
CA TYR A 91 19.28 14.53 -11.14
C TYR A 91 20.40 13.56 -11.56
N PRO A 92 21.41 14.01 -12.33
CA PRO A 92 22.42 13.14 -12.91
C PRO A 92 23.32 12.42 -11.89
N ARG A 93 23.39 12.91 -10.66
CA ARG A 93 24.15 12.29 -9.55
C ARG A 93 23.31 11.35 -8.68
N ALA A 94 22.02 11.17 -8.98
CA ALA A 94 21.17 10.29 -8.20
C ALA A 94 21.61 8.83 -8.39
N ARG A 95 21.70 8.08 -7.28
CA ARG A 95 22.05 6.67 -7.32
C ARG A 95 20.85 5.88 -7.88
N VAL A 96 21.04 5.17 -8.99
CA VAL A 96 19.97 4.39 -9.61
C VAL A 96 19.88 2.98 -9.00
N ARG A 97 18.66 2.53 -8.70
CA ARG A 97 18.30 1.16 -8.30
C ARG A 97 17.19 0.67 -9.22
N ARG A 98 17.53 -0.33 -10.04
CA ARG A 98 16.58 -1.02 -10.94
C ARG A 98 16.08 -2.29 -10.24
N TRP A 99 14.79 -2.56 -10.36
CA TRP A 99 14.15 -3.71 -9.72
C TRP A 99 13.37 -4.56 -10.74
N PRO A 100 13.39 -5.90 -10.62
CA PRO A 100 12.58 -6.78 -11.45
C PRO A 100 11.15 -6.89 -10.90
N GLY A 101 10.29 -5.92 -11.21
CA GLY A 101 8.89 -5.92 -10.76
C GLY A 101 8.17 -4.61 -11.03
N VAL A 102 7.01 -4.42 -10.41
CA VAL A 102 6.21 -3.20 -10.46
C VAL A 102 6.44 -2.39 -9.19
N LEU A 103 6.80 -1.12 -9.34
CA LEU A 103 6.97 -0.18 -8.23
C LEU A 103 5.62 0.42 -7.84
N GLY A 104 5.33 0.42 -6.54
CA GLY A 104 4.13 1.03 -5.98
C GLY A 104 4.33 1.49 -4.53
N PRO A 105 3.29 2.07 -3.91
CA PRO A 105 3.31 2.34 -2.49
C PRO A 105 3.52 1.04 -1.69
N ALA A 106 4.19 1.16 -0.55
CA ALA A 106 4.27 0.04 0.38
C ALA A 106 2.89 -0.28 0.99
N LEU A 107 2.74 -1.49 1.51
CA LEU A 107 1.47 -1.98 2.02
C LEU A 107 1.24 -1.61 3.49
N VAL A 108 -0.04 -1.60 3.87
CA VAL A 108 -0.50 -1.66 5.27
C VAL A 108 -0.74 -3.11 5.64
N HIS A 109 -0.22 -3.54 6.78
CA HIS A 109 -0.54 -4.85 7.35
C HIS A 109 -1.66 -4.70 8.36
N ASP A 110 -2.88 -5.01 7.93
CA ASP A 110 -4.06 -5.02 8.78
C ASP A 110 -4.35 -6.44 9.31
N GLY A 111 -3.56 -6.85 10.30
CA GLY A 111 -3.69 -8.13 10.96
C GLY A 111 -2.58 -8.34 12.01
N PRO A 112 -2.62 -9.47 12.75
CA PRO A 112 -1.56 -9.79 13.68
C PRO A 112 -0.22 -9.91 12.95
N LEU A 113 0.86 -9.32 13.49
CA LEU A 113 2.17 -9.43 12.86
C LEU A 113 2.61 -10.90 12.80
N PRO A 114 3.27 -11.33 11.71
CA PRO A 114 3.72 -12.71 11.53
C PRO A 114 4.47 -13.22 12.76
N PRO A 115 4.27 -14.49 13.16
CA PRO A 115 4.98 -15.06 14.30
C PRO A 115 6.48 -15.14 13.99
N ALA A 116 7.30 -14.71 14.94
CA ALA A 116 8.75 -14.85 14.92
C ALA A 116 9.27 -14.83 16.37
N PRO A 117 10.47 -15.38 16.63
CA PRO A 117 11.02 -15.50 17.98
C PRO A 117 11.17 -14.17 18.72
N THR A 118 11.49 -13.08 18.01
CA THR A 118 11.69 -11.76 18.61
C THR A 118 10.79 -10.67 17.99
N PRO A 119 10.42 -9.62 18.75
CA PRO A 119 9.67 -8.47 18.21
C PRO A 119 10.34 -7.83 16.98
N ARG A 120 11.69 -7.79 16.98
CA ARG A 120 12.47 -7.30 15.83
C ARG A 120 12.26 -8.15 14.59
N GLU A 121 12.30 -9.47 14.73
CA GLU A 121 12.10 -10.40 13.61
C GLU A 121 10.66 -10.37 13.09
N ARG A 122 9.67 -10.18 13.96
CA ARG A 122 8.27 -9.98 13.57
C ARG A 122 8.12 -8.75 12.69
N VAL A 123 8.76 -7.64 13.06
CA VAL A 123 8.80 -6.43 12.22
C VAL A 123 9.57 -6.68 10.92
N HIS A 124 10.70 -7.39 10.94
CA HIS A 124 11.44 -7.73 9.71
C HIS A 124 10.65 -8.65 8.77
N ALA A 125 9.73 -9.46 9.30
CA ALA A 125 8.84 -10.28 8.48
C ALA A 125 7.87 -9.45 7.64
N LEU A 126 7.49 -8.25 8.12
CA LEU A 126 6.66 -7.31 7.35
C LEU A 126 7.38 -6.80 6.10
N PHE A 127 8.68 -6.49 6.22
CA PHE A 127 9.44 -5.98 5.08
C PHE A 127 9.60 -7.01 3.96
N ARG A 128 9.60 -8.31 4.27
CA ARG A 128 9.58 -9.36 3.25
C ARG A 128 8.25 -9.45 2.48
N ARG A 129 7.21 -8.78 2.97
CA ARG A 129 5.87 -8.71 2.37
C ARG A 129 5.58 -7.36 1.72
N GLY A 130 6.54 -6.42 1.69
CA GLY A 130 6.31 -5.09 1.12
C GLY A 130 5.58 -4.12 2.04
N VAL A 131 5.51 -4.39 3.35
CA VAL A 131 4.75 -3.60 4.31
C VAL A 131 5.62 -2.50 4.92
N ALA A 132 5.07 -1.28 5.02
CA ALA A 132 5.68 -0.15 5.71
C ALA A 132 4.80 0.47 6.81
N ALA A 133 3.50 0.11 6.84
CA ALA A 133 2.52 0.66 7.77
C ALA A 133 1.76 -0.44 8.52
N VAL A 134 1.45 -0.18 9.78
CA VAL A 134 0.70 -1.08 10.66
C VAL A 134 -0.23 -0.25 11.55
N PRO A 135 -1.54 -0.57 11.62
CA PRO A 135 -2.45 0.05 12.58
C PRO A 135 -1.98 -0.08 14.03
N ALA A 136 -2.23 0.94 14.85
CA ALA A 136 -1.84 0.93 16.27
C ALA A 136 -2.39 -0.28 17.05
N ALA A 137 -3.58 -0.77 16.65
CA ALA A 137 -4.22 -1.94 17.23
C ALA A 137 -3.34 -3.21 17.20
N HIS A 138 -2.48 -3.35 16.19
CA HIS A 138 -1.60 -4.52 16.03
C HIS A 138 -0.23 -4.35 16.71
N LEU A 139 0.00 -3.22 17.39
CA LEU A 139 1.23 -2.87 18.11
C LEU A 139 0.98 -2.66 19.61
N ALA A 140 0.27 -3.58 20.25
CA ALA A 140 -0.03 -3.51 21.70
C ALA A 140 1.22 -3.65 22.58
N ASP A 141 2.14 -4.54 22.21
CA ASP A 141 3.39 -4.82 22.94
C ASP A 141 4.38 -3.64 22.84
N PRO A 142 4.88 -3.10 23.99
CA PRO A 142 5.91 -2.07 24.02
C PRO A 142 7.20 -2.42 23.26
N GLU A 143 7.66 -3.67 23.31
CA GLU A 143 8.89 -4.07 22.61
C GLU A 143 8.68 -4.08 21.10
N LEU A 144 7.50 -4.53 20.66
CA LEU A 144 7.09 -4.48 19.27
C LEU A 144 6.96 -3.05 18.76
N ARG A 145 6.37 -2.16 19.56
CA ARG A 145 6.29 -0.73 19.24
C ARG A 145 7.67 -0.09 19.14
N ALA A 146 8.59 -0.44 20.04
CA ALA A 146 9.98 0.02 19.98
C ALA A 146 10.71 -0.54 18.74
N ALA A 147 10.47 -1.79 18.36
CA ALA A 147 11.01 -2.37 17.13
C ALA A 147 10.46 -1.68 15.88
N ALA A 148 9.15 -1.41 15.82
CA ALA A 148 8.50 -0.67 14.74
C ALA A 148 9.08 0.74 14.61
N ALA A 149 9.20 1.47 15.73
CA ALA A 149 9.76 2.82 15.76
C ALA A 149 11.22 2.89 15.28
N ARG A 150 12.08 1.95 15.72
CA ARG A 150 13.49 1.87 15.27
C ARG A 150 13.62 1.65 13.76
N ASN A 151 12.68 0.95 13.16
CA ASN A 151 12.64 0.70 11.71
C ASN A 151 11.72 1.68 10.98
N HIS A 152 11.19 2.68 11.68
CA HIS A 152 10.29 3.69 11.14
C HIS A 152 9.05 3.13 10.43
N VAL A 153 8.46 2.06 10.95
CA VAL A 153 7.14 1.59 10.49
C VAL A 153 6.11 2.67 10.82
N ALA A 154 5.29 3.06 9.86
CA ALA A 154 4.22 4.02 10.08
C ALA A 154 3.10 3.38 10.91
N VAL A 155 2.60 4.11 11.91
CA VAL A 155 1.50 3.63 12.76
C VAL A 155 0.19 4.24 12.26
N THR A 156 -0.35 3.68 11.18
CA THR A 156 -1.59 4.13 10.54
C THR A 156 -2.28 2.96 9.84
N ALA A 157 -3.59 3.07 9.66
CA ALA A 157 -4.37 2.18 8.81
C ALA A 157 -4.41 2.68 7.35
N ASP A 158 -4.07 3.95 7.12
CA ASP A 158 -4.10 4.56 5.80
C ASP A 158 -2.92 4.06 4.95
N PRO A 159 -3.18 3.62 3.72
CA PRO A 159 -2.13 3.23 2.79
C PRO A 159 -1.18 4.38 2.48
N PRO A 160 0.14 4.13 2.46
CA PRO A 160 1.10 5.09 1.96
C PRO A 160 0.78 5.52 0.54
N GLU A 161 1.04 6.79 0.23
CA GLU A 161 0.90 7.34 -1.12
C GLU A 161 2.25 7.80 -1.66
N LEU A 162 2.46 7.61 -2.97
CA LEU A 162 3.67 8.07 -3.65
C LEU A 162 3.50 9.51 -4.13
N VAL A 163 3.39 10.44 -3.19
CA VAL A 163 3.23 11.88 -3.48
C VAL A 163 4.52 12.64 -3.22
N VAL A 164 4.79 13.65 -4.04
CA VAL A 164 5.96 14.55 -3.85
C VAL A 164 5.83 15.28 -2.51
N GLY A 165 6.92 15.33 -1.73
CA GLY A 165 6.94 15.81 -0.35
C GLY A 165 6.43 14.79 0.69
N GLY A 166 5.79 13.72 0.22
CA GLY A 166 5.34 12.60 1.02
C GLY A 166 6.49 11.77 1.58
N ARG A 167 6.13 10.86 2.49
CA ARG A 167 7.06 9.91 3.08
C ARG A 167 7.48 8.86 2.05
N ALA A 168 8.76 8.52 2.01
CA ALA A 168 9.30 7.54 1.07
C ALA A 168 9.05 6.10 1.54
N ASP A 169 7.79 5.67 1.40
CA ASP A 169 7.33 4.30 1.68
C ASP A 169 6.89 3.61 0.38
N LEU A 170 7.76 2.78 -0.17
CA LEU A 170 7.55 2.13 -1.47
C LEU A 170 7.93 0.66 -1.41
N ALA A 171 7.27 -0.13 -2.25
CA ALA A 171 7.55 -1.55 -2.42
C ALA A 171 7.58 -1.90 -3.92
N VAL A 172 8.30 -2.97 -4.23
CA VAL A 172 8.35 -3.54 -5.58
C VAL A 172 7.87 -4.98 -5.54
N PHE A 173 6.92 -5.31 -6.40
CA PHE A 173 6.32 -6.65 -6.49
C PHE A 173 6.53 -7.26 -7.87
N THR A 174 6.84 -8.55 -7.94
CA THR A 174 6.80 -9.28 -9.22
C THR A 174 5.35 -9.45 -9.70
N ALA A 175 5.17 -9.91 -10.93
CA ALA A 175 3.85 -10.24 -11.46
C ALA A 175 3.10 -11.28 -10.58
N ASP A 176 3.85 -12.17 -9.93
CA ASP A 176 3.30 -13.19 -9.01
C ASP A 176 3.02 -12.64 -7.59
N GLY A 177 3.12 -11.33 -7.39
CA GLY A 177 2.90 -10.67 -6.11
C GLY A 177 4.04 -10.85 -5.10
N THR A 178 5.19 -11.40 -5.51
CA THR A 178 6.34 -11.55 -4.62
C THR A 178 7.03 -10.20 -4.40
N CYS A 179 7.21 -9.81 -3.14
CA CYS A 179 7.98 -8.61 -2.80
C CYS A 179 9.47 -8.81 -3.12
N VAL A 180 10.04 -7.86 -3.86
CA VAL A 180 11.45 -7.83 -4.25
C VAL A 180 12.21 -6.75 -3.50
N ALA A 181 11.55 -5.64 -3.17
CA ALA A 181 12.16 -4.56 -2.41
C ALA A 181 11.13 -3.86 -1.53
N THR A 182 11.57 -3.45 -0.34
CA THR A 182 10.77 -2.63 0.57
C THR A 182 11.63 -1.49 1.08
N VAL A 183 11.14 -0.27 0.88
CA VAL A 183 11.76 0.96 1.34
C VAL A 183 10.81 1.62 2.33
N VAL A 184 11.32 1.94 3.51
CA VAL A 184 10.55 2.56 4.60
C VAL A 184 11.28 3.82 5.05
N ALA A 185 10.61 4.97 5.01
CA ALA A 185 11.24 6.28 5.21
C ALA A 185 12.57 6.42 4.45
N GLY A 186 12.57 6.00 3.18
CA GLY A 186 13.73 6.07 2.28
C GLY A 186 14.86 5.09 2.56
N ARG A 187 14.70 4.18 3.54
CA ARG A 187 15.68 3.13 3.84
C ARG A 187 15.27 1.82 3.17
N LEU A 188 16.18 1.22 2.40
CA LEU A 188 15.97 -0.10 1.81
C LEU A 188 16.11 -1.19 2.89
N LEU A 189 15.00 -1.67 3.43
CA LEU A 189 14.95 -2.65 4.52
C LEU A 189 14.83 -4.09 4.05
N HIS A 190 14.30 -4.29 2.84
CA HIS A 190 14.28 -5.61 2.21
C HIS A 190 14.73 -5.50 0.76
N ARG A 191 15.52 -6.48 0.34
CA ARG A 191 15.88 -6.75 -1.05
C ARG A 191 15.95 -8.26 -1.26
N ARG A 192 15.32 -8.73 -2.32
CA ARG A 192 15.52 -10.05 -2.90
C ARG A 192 16.47 -9.93 -4.09
N THR A 193 17.51 -10.74 -4.09
CA THR A 193 18.47 -10.88 -5.20
C THR A 193 18.03 -11.94 -6.18
#